data_AF-A0A354SGW9-F1
#
_entry.id   AF-A0A354SGW9-F1
#
_cell.length_a   1.000
_cell.length_b   1.000
_cell.length_c   1.000
_cell.angle_alpha   90.00
_cell.angle_beta   90.00
_cell.angle_gamma   90.00
#
_symmetry.space_group_name_H-M   'P 1'
#
loop_
_entity.id
_entity.type
_entity.pdbx_description
1 polymer ?
#
loop_
_entity_poly.entity_id
_entity_poly.type
_entity_poly.pdbx_seq_one_letter_code
_entity_poly.pdbx_strand_id
1 'polypeptide(L)'
;GRYVATTRVISGAYSSEYGDSEVINALRKRTEAFLEKTGRRPRLLVTKMGQDGHDRGIKVVATAYADIGFDVDISPMFQTPEEAAKMAIENDVHVVGVSSLAAGHKTLVPELIENLRKTGGEDILVVAGGVIPPVDYDFLYGKGVKGIFGPGTAVTDSADRVLQLLEEKYL
;
A
#
# COMPACT_ATOMS: atom_id res chain seq x y z
N GLY A 1 -22.29 -4.93 16.99
CA GLY A 1 -21.05 -5.52 16.47
C GLY A 1 -20.81 -4.99 15.06
N ARG A 2 -19.58 -4.61 14.73
CA ARG A 2 -19.22 -4.16 13.37
C ARG A 2 -19.13 -5.38 12.46
N TYR A 3 -19.74 -5.34 11.28
CA TYR A 3 -19.56 -6.40 10.28
C TYR A 3 -18.12 -6.34 9.75
N VAL A 4 -17.41 -7.47 9.83
CA VAL A 4 -16.03 -7.61 9.33
C VAL A 4 -16.08 -8.50 8.09
N ALA A 5 -15.90 -7.89 6.92
CA ALA A 5 -15.75 -8.64 5.68
C ALA A 5 -14.34 -9.24 5.63
N THR A 6 -14.23 -10.57 5.56
CA THR A 6 -12.94 -11.25 5.34
C THR A 6 -12.61 -11.21 3.86
N THR A 7 -11.57 -10.45 3.49
CA THR A 7 -11.09 -10.38 2.10
C THR A 7 -9.84 -11.25 1.97
N ARG A 8 -9.85 -12.22 1.05
CA ARG A 8 -8.66 -13.00 0.66
C ARG A 8 -8.07 -12.40 -0.61
N VAL A 9 -6.75 -12.28 -0.65
CA VAL A 9 -6.04 -11.89 -1.87
C VAL A 9 -6.05 -13.08 -2.84
N ILE A 10 -6.42 -12.83 -4.08
CA ILE A 10 -6.36 -13.83 -5.16
C ILE A 10 -5.11 -13.49 -5.98
N SER A 11 -4.21 -14.45 -6.20
CA SER A 11 -3.05 -14.31 -7.07
C SER A 11 -3.29 -14.96 -8.44
N GLY A 12 -2.54 -14.53 -9.45
CA GLY A 12 -2.57 -14.95 -10.85
C GLY A 12 -3.53 -14.16 -11.74
N ALA A 13 -4.58 -13.55 -11.18
CA ALA A 13 -5.68 -12.98 -11.97
C ALA A 13 -5.34 -11.65 -12.66
N TYR A 14 -4.38 -10.87 -12.15
CA TYR A 14 -3.98 -9.63 -12.82
C TYR A 14 -3.00 -9.94 -13.94
N SER A 15 -1.98 -10.76 -13.64
CA SER A 15 -0.92 -11.11 -14.58
C SER A 15 -1.40 -11.97 -15.76
N SER A 16 -2.49 -12.74 -15.62
CA SER A 16 -3.09 -13.48 -16.74
C SER A 16 -3.76 -12.57 -17.78
N GLU A 17 -4.30 -11.43 -17.34
CA GLU A 17 -5.02 -10.46 -18.18
C GLU A 17 -4.12 -9.30 -18.65
N TYR A 18 -2.99 -9.09 -17.99
CA TYR A 18 -2.06 -8.03 -18.32
C TYR A 18 -1.25 -8.40 -19.57
N GLY A 19 -1.40 -7.61 -20.63
CA GLY A 19 -0.82 -7.93 -21.95
C GLY A 19 0.71 -7.83 -22.04
N ASP A 20 1.39 -7.22 -21.05
CA ASP A 20 2.84 -7.04 -21.04
C ASP A 20 3.50 -7.85 -19.91
N SER A 21 3.83 -9.10 -20.25
CA SER A 21 4.50 -10.02 -19.32
C SER A 21 5.93 -9.60 -18.97
N GLU A 22 6.59 -8.75 -19.77
CA GLU A 22 7.99 -8.37 -19.54
C GLU A 22 8.11 -7.43 -18.34
N VAL A 23 7.21 -6.45 -18.23
CA VAL A 23 7.16 -5.51 -17.09
C VAL A 23 6.93 -6.26 -15.77
N ILE A 24 5.95 -7.17 -15.74
CA ILE A 24 5.67 -7.96 -14.54
C ILE A 24 6.86 -8.85 -14.18
N ASN A 25 7.51 -9.49 -15.15
CA ASN A 25 8.67 -10.33 -14.91
C ASN A 25 9.88 -9.51 -14.41
N ALA A 26 10.07 -8.29 -14.90
CA ALA A 26 11.11 -7.39 -14.40
C ALA A 26 10.88 -7.01 -12.92
N LEU A 27 9.64 -6.67 -12.56
CA LEU A 27 9.29 -6.36 -11.16
C LEU A 27 9.43 -7.60 -10.26
N ARG A 28 9.02 -8.78 -10.72
CA ARG A 28 9.21 -10.05 -9.99
C ARG A 28 10.68 -10.30 -9.67
N LYS A 29 11.58 -10.13 -10.65
CA LYS A 29 13.03 -10.29 -10.42
C LYS A 29 13.54 -9.36 -9.33
N ARG A 30 13.05 -8.13 -9.27
CA ARG A 30 13.43 -7.18 -8.21
C ARG A 30 12.87 -7.57 -6.84
N THR A 31 11.63 -8.05 -6.76
CA THR A 31 11.09 -8.57 -5.49
C THR A 31 11.84 -9.80 -4.99
N GLU A 32 12.32 -10.66 -5.91
CA GLU A 32 13.16 -11.82 -5.56
C GLU A 32 14.54 -11.37 -5.08
N ALA A 33 15.17 -10.40 -5.74
CA ALA A 33 16.43 -9.82 -5.26
C ALA A 33 16.28 -9.13 -3.89
N PHE A 34 15.14 -8.49 -3.63
CA PHE A 34 14.82 -7.94 -2.31
C PHE A 34 14.73 -9.06 -1.26
N LEU A 35 14.05 -10.16 -1.58
CA LEU A 35 13.98 -11.36 -0.72
C LEU A 35 15.36 -11.94 -0.43
N GLU A 36 16.20 -12.13 -1.44
CA GLU A 36 17.56 -12.66 -1.28
C GLU A 36 18.42 -11.81 -0.34
N LYS A 37 18.28 -10.48 -0.40
CA LYS A 37 19.10 -9.53 0.38
C LYS A 37 18.56 -9.26 1.79
N THR A 38 17.24 -9.27 1.97
CA THR A 38 16.60 -8.89 3.25
C THR A 38 16.06 -10.09 4.04
N GLY A 39 16.00 -11.27 3.43
CA GLY A 39 15.50 -12.52 4.03
C GLY A 39 13.99 -12.68 4.02
N ARG A 40 13.21 -11.71 3.47
CA ARG A 40 11.76 -11.81 3.31
C ARG A 40 11.24 -11.00 2.12
N ARG A 41 10.05 -11.32 1.62
CA ARG A 41 9.40 -10.57 0.53
C ARG A 41 9.06 -9.16 0.98
N PRO A 42 9.04 -8.17 0.06
CA PRO A 42 8.50 -6.86 0.38
C PRO A 42 7.02 -7.02 0.76
N ARG A 43 6.63 -6.44 1.89
CA ARG A 43 5.32 -6.66 2.52
C ARG A 43 4.52 -5.36 2.59
N LEU A 44 3.32 -5.38 2.03
CA LEU A 44 2.43 -4.23 1.87
C LEU A 44 1.13 -4.46 2.64
N LEU A 45 0.76 -3.53 3.51
CA LEU A 45 -0.62 -3.40 3.99
C LEU A 45 -1.39 -2.41 3.10
N VAL A 46 -2.40 -2.88 2.39
CA VAL A 46 -3.36 -2.01 1.70
C VAL A 46 -4.49 -1.70 2.66
N THR A 47 -4.69 -0.40 2.98
CA THR A 47 -5.69 0.02 3.96
C THR A 47 -6.67 1.06 3.42
N LYS A 48 -7.87 1.03 4.00
CA LYS A 48 -8.91 2.03 3.83
C LYS A 48 -9.39 2.47 5.20
N MET A 49 -9.29 3.76 5.45
CA MET A 49 -9.63 4.35 6.73
C MET A 49 -10.90 5.21 6.64
N GLY A 50 -11.60 5.37 7.75
CA GLY A 50 -12.82 6.18 7.83
C GLY A 50 -14.04 5.49 7.23
N GLN A 51 -15.02 6.23 6.71
CA GLN A 51 -16.26 5.67 6.16
C GLN A 51 -16.20 5.42 4.64
N ASP A 52 -14.99 5.37 4.07
CA ASP A 52 -14.80 5.11 2.66
C ASP A 52 -15.17 3.64 2.32
N GLY A 53 -16.28 3.45 1.63
CA GLY A 53 -16.80 2.14 1.22
C GLY A 53 -16.26 1.62 -0.11
N HIS A 54 -15.40 2.36 -0.80
CA HIS A 54 -14.90 1.95 -2.12
C HIS A 54 -13.86 0.83 -2.00
N ASP A 55 -14.21 -0.39 -2.44
CA ASP A 55 -13.38 -1.57 -2.26
C ASP A 55 -12.77 -2.12 -3.57
N ARG A 56 -13.31 -1.74 -4.72
CA ARG A 56 -12.87 -2.28 -6.02
C ARG A 56 -11.39 -2.00 -6.30
N GLY A 57 -10.95 -0.76 -6.08
CA GLY A 57 -9.57 -0.35 -6.37
C GLY A 57 -8.54 -1.08 -5.52
N ILE A 58 -8.81 -1.26 -4.22
CA ILE A 58 -7.87 -1.92 -3.30
C ILE A 58 -7.68 -3.40 -3.62
N LYS A 59 -8.75 -4.09 -4.06
CA LYS A 59 -8.68 -5.51 -4.42
C LYS A 59 -7.82 -5.74 -5.65
N VAL A 60 -7.96 -4.87 -6.66
CA VAL A 60 -7.12 -4.92 -7.89
C VAL A 60 -5.66 -4.66 -7.56
N VAL A 61 -5.37 -3.62 -6.78
CA VAL A 61 -4.00 -3.31 -6.35
C VAL A 61 -3.41 -4.48 -5.56
N ALA A 62 -4.16 -5.06 -4.62
CA ALA A 62 -3.66 -6.15 -3.80
C ALA A 62 -3.32 -7.40 -4.63
N THR A 63 -4.22 -7.81 -5.54
CA THR A 63 -3.96 -8.94 -6.44
C THR A 63 -2.77 -8.67 -7.35
N ALA A 64 -2.65 -7.47 -7.93
CA ALA A 64 -1.54 -7.13 -8.80
C ALA A 64 -0.19 -7.10 -8.06
N TYR A 65 -0.12 -6.54 -6.85
CA TYR A 65 1.11 -6.55 -6.04
C TYR A 65 1.49 -7.97 -5.62
N ALA A 66 0.52 -8.82 -5.26
CA ALA A 66 0.76 -10.23 -5.00
C ALA A 66 1.31 -10.95 -6.24
N ASP A 67 0.76 -10.67 -7.42
CA ASP A 67 1.25 -11.21 -8.69
C ASP A 67 2.67 -10.76 -9.00
N ILE A 68 3.07 -9.56 -8.56
CA ILE A 68 4.42 -9.01 -8.71
C ILE A 68 5.41 -9.62 -7.70
N GLY A 69 4.95 -10.27 -6.64
CA GLY A 69 5.80 -10.97 -5.67
C GLY A 69 5.90 -10.32 -4.30
N PHE A 70 5.03 -9.35 -3.99
CA PHE A 70 4.85 -8.81 -2.64
C PHE A 70 4.02 -9.76 -1.77
N ASP A 71 4.31 -9.78 -0.46
CA ASP A 71 3.35 -10.27 0.53
C ASP A 71 2.33 -9.15 0.80
N VAL A 72 1.04 -9.41 0.57
CA VAL A 72 0.02 -8.36 0.65
C VAL A 72 -1.04 -8.70 1.69
N ASP A 73 -1.21 -7.79 2.64
CA ASP A 73 -2.31 -7.78 3.59
C ASP A 73 -3.33 -6.72 3.18
N ILE A 74 -4.63 -7.02 3.33
CA ILE A 74 -5.70 -6.04 3.15
C ILE A 74 -6.35 -5.82 4.52
N SER A 75 -6.39 -4.57 4.98
CA SER A 75 -7.08 -4.27 6.24
C SER A 75 -8.59 -4.49 6.10
N PRO A 76 -9.31 -4.74 7.22
CA PRO A 76 -10.76 -4.63 7.22
C PRO A 76 -11.22 -3.26 6.68
N MET A 77 -12.47 -3.20 6.22
CA MET A 77 -13.08 -1.92 5.84
C MET A 77 -13.30 -1.06 7.08
N PHE A 78 -13.22 0.24 6.86
CA PHE A 78 -13.57 1.27 7.83
C PHE A 78 -12.67 1.41 9.06
N GLN A 79 -11.40 1.02 8.96
CA GLN A 79 -10.45 1.12 10.07
C GLN A 79 -10.25 2.58 10.51
N THR A 80 -9.95 2.78 11.79
CA THR A 80 -9.35 4.03 12.26
C THR A 80 -7.86 4.07 11.89
N PRO A 81 -7.23 5.26 11.88
CA PRO A 81 -5.78 5.34 11.68
C PRO A 81 -4.96 4.59 12.74
N GLU A 82 -5.45 4.54 13.98
CA GLU A 82 -4.83 3.76 15.06
C GLU A 82 -4.93 2.25 14.80
N GLU A 83 -6.10 1.76 14.40
CA GLU A 83 -6.30 0.34 14.09
C GLU A 83 -5.45 -0.08 12.87
N ALA A 84 -5.33 0.78 11.86
CA ALA A 84 -4.48 0.54 10.70
C ALA A 84 -2.99 0.55 11.07
N ALA A 85 -2.53 1.49 11.91
CA ALA A 85 -1.15 1.53 12.40
C ALA A 85 -0.79 0.28 13.20
N LYS A 86 -1.67 -0.12 14.11
CA LYS A 86 -1.51 -1.33 14.92
C LYS A 86 -1.36 -2.57 14.03
N MET A 87 -2.24 -2.75 13.05
CA MET A 87 -2.18 -3.87 12.12
C MET A 87 -0.89 -3.86 11.28
N ALA A 88 -0.44 -2.69 10.84
CA ALA A 88 0.81 -2.57 10.09
C ALA A 88 2.02 -3.07 10.90
N ILE A 89 2.07 -2.73 12.18
CA ILE A 89 3.15 -3.14 13.10
C ILE A 89 3.03 -4.63 13.44
N GLU A 90 1.83 -5.10 13.79
CA GLU A 90 1.60 -6.51 14.13
C GLU A 90 1.95 -7.45 12.97
N ASN A 91 1.71 -7.01 11.73
CA ASN A 91 2.05 -7.76 10.53
C ASN A 91 3.49 -7.55 10.04
N ASP A 92 4.26 -6.68 10.71
CA ASP A 92 5.63 -6.32 10.33
C ASP A 92 5.72 -5.91 8.84
N VAL A 93 4.85 -5.00 8.40
CA VAL A 93 4.85 -4.58 6.99
C VAL A 93 5.96 -3.56 6.72
N HIS A 94 6.51 -3.58 5.52
CA HIS A 94 7.51 -2.58 5.13
C HIS A 94 6.84 -1.26 4.70
N VAL A 95 5.63 -1.35 4.17
CA VAL A 95 4.89 -0.21 3.63
C VAL A 95 3.38 -0.34 3.87
N VAL A 96 2.74 0.79 4.17
CA VAL A 96 1.29 0.94 4.19
C VAL A 96 0.85 1.74 2.97
N GLY A 97 0.02 1.13 2.13
CA GLY A 97 -0.67 1.78 1.02
C GLY A 97 -2.05 2.24 1.43
N VAL A 98 -2.23 3.53 1.68
CA VAL A 98 -3.53 4.12 1.99
C VAL A 98 -4.28 4.41 0.69
N SER A 99 -5.47 3.86 0.54
CA SER A 99 -6.37 4.24 -0.55
C SER A 99 -7.47 5.15 -0.02
N SER A 100 -7.57 6.37 -0.56
CA SER A 100 -8.51 7.43 -0.16
C SER A 100 -9.32 7.92 -1.36
N LEU A 101 -10.64 7.68 -1.33
CA LEU A 101 -11.59 8.14 -2.35
C LEU A 101 -12.65 9.08 -1.78
N ALA A 102 -12.74 9.22 -0.46
CA ALA A 102 -13.73 10.04 0.25
C ALA A 102 -13.15 11.33 0.87
N ALA A 103 -12.12 11.91 0.27
CA ALA A 103 -11.50 13.19 0.68
C ALA A 103 -10.98 13.27 2.15
N GLY A 104 -10.79 12.13 2.82
CA GLY A 104 -10.28 12.07 4.18
C GLY A 104 -8.75 12.14 4.31
N HIS A 105 -8.02 12.21 3.20
CA HIS A 105 -6.55 12.06 3.16
C HIS A 105 -5.80 13.10 3.98
N LYS A 106 -6.28 14.35 4.05
CA LYS A 106 -5.58 15.41 4.82
C LYS A 106 -5.64 15.22 6.33
N THR A 107 -6.52 14.37 6.82
CA THR A 107 -6.70 14.10 8.26
C THR A 107 -6.21 12.69 8.59
N LEU A 108 -6.75 11.69 7.90
CA LEU A 108 -6.53 10.28 8.24
C LEU A 108 -5.10 9.81 7.94
N VAL A 109 -4.47 10.29 6.87
CA VAL A 109 -3.08 9.90 6.53
C VAL A 109 -2.08 10.48 7.53
N PRO A 110 -2.14 11.78 7.89
CA PRO A 110 -1.30 12.31 8.95
C PRO A 110 -1.52 11.62 10.31
N GLU A 111 -2.76 11.32 10.67
CA GLU A 111 -3.07 10.58 11.90
C GLU A 111 -2.48 9.16 11.88
N LEU A 112 -2.50 8.47 10.74
CA LEU A 112 -1.89 7.15 10.59
C LEU A 112 -0.38 7.23 10.83
N ILE A 113 0.30 8.17 10.18
CA ILE A 113 1.74 8.37 10.33
C ILE A 113 2.11 8.71 11.78
N GLU A 114 1.31 9.57 12.43
CA GLU A 114 1.51 9.90 13.83
C GLU A 114 1.32 8.69 14.75
N ASN A 115 0.30 7.85 14.50
CA ASN A 115 0.08 6.63 15.27
C ASN A 115 1.23 5.64 15.08
N LEU A 116 1.70 5.41 13.84
CA LEU A 116 2.87 4.59 13.56
C LEU A 116 4.09 5.06 14.37
N ARG A 117 4.38 6.36 14.35
CA ARG A 117 5.50 6.92 15.12
C ARG A 117 5.33 6.73 16.64
N LYS A 118 4.12 6.88 17.16
CA LYS A 118 3.85 6.71 18.61
C LYS A 118 4.01 5.28 19.09
N THR A 119 3.83 4.30 18.21
CA THR A 119 3.82 2.87 18.55
C THR A 119 5.06 2.12 18.06
N GLY A 120 6.12 2.82 17.63
CA GLY A 120 7.40 2.22 17.23
C GLY A 120 7.45 1.73 15.78
N GLY A 121 6.51 2.18 14.95
CA GLY A 121 6.40 1.87 13.52
C GLY A 121 6.89 3.00 12.62
N GLU A 122 7.72 3.92 13.10
CA GLU A 122 8.24 5.06 12.31
C GLU A 122 9.03 4.65 11.07
N ASP A 123 9.52 3.41 11.05
CA ASP A 123 10.22 2.84 9.90
C ASP A 123 9.29 2.35 8.79
N ILE A 124 8.00 2.20 9.05
CA ILE A 124 7.05 1.73 8.06
C ILE A 124 6.76 2.87 7.07
N LEU A 125 7.05 2.66 5.79
CA LEU A 125 6.79 3.67 4.77
C LEU A 125 5.28 3.86 4.57
N VAL A 126 4.85 5.08 4.30
CA VAL A 126 3.44 5.36 3.96
C VAL A 126 3.35 5.92 2.56
N VAL A 127 2.54 5.29 1.72
CA VAL A 127 2.17 5.79 0.39
C VAL A 127 0.66 5.96 0.31
N ALA A 128 0.19 6.87 -0.53
CA ALA A 128 -1.22 7.18 -0.69
C ALA A 128 -1.67 7.00 -2.14
N GLY A 129 -2.93 6.64 -2.35
CA GLY A 129 -3.52 6.59 -3.67
C GLY A 129 -5.03 6.80 -3.64
N GLY A 130 -5.64 6.91 -4.83
CA GLY A 130 -7.06 7.21 -4.99
C GLY A 130 -7.27 8.63 -5.48
N VAL A 131 -8.41 9.24 -5.10
CA VAL A 131 -8.81 10.57 -5.60
C VAL A 131 -8.24 11.64 -4.67
N ILE A 132 -6.97 11.96 -4.85
CA ILE A 132 -6.24 12.98 -4.09
C ILE A 132 -5.95 14.16 -5.04
N PRO A 133 -6.45 15.38 -4.75
CA PRO A 133 -6.16 16.57 -5.55
C PRO A 133 -4.66 16.90 -5.56
N PRO A 134 -4.05 17.26 -6.70
CA PRO A 134 -2.63 17.65 -6.76
C PRO A 134 -2.24 18.77 -5.79
N VAL A 135 -3.16 19.70 -5.50
CA VAL A 135 -2.94 20.80 -4.54
C VAL A 135 -2.69 20.33 -3.10
N ASP A 136 -3.04 19.08 -2.78
CA ASP A 136 -2.82 18.49 -1.46
C ASP A 136 -1.52 17.67 -1.37
N TYR A 137 -0.79 17.50 -2.48
CA TYR A 137 0.38 16.62 -2.53
C TYR A 137 1.50 17.11 -1.62
N ASP A 138 1.86 18.39 -1.73
CA ASP A 138 2.91 19.00 -0.90
C ASP A 138 2.58 18.89 0.59
N PHE A 139 1.30 19.04 0.95
CA PHE A 139 0.85 18.83 2.33
C PHE A 139 1.10 17.39 2.78
N LEU A 140 0.71 16.39 1.98
CA LEU A 140 0.87 14.98 2.33
C LEU A 140 2.35 14.56 2.37
N TYR A 141 3.16 15.02 1.42
CA TYR A 141 4.62 14.81 1.46
C TYR A 141 5.23 15.44 2.71
N GLY A 142 4.84 16.66 3.06
CA GLY A 142 5.25 17.34 4.29
C GLY A 142 4.82 16.64 5.58
N LYS A 143 3.84 15.72 5.51
CA LYS A 143 3.41 14.87 6.64
C LYS A 143 4.09 13.51 6.67
N GLY A 144 4.91 13.17 5.67
CA GLY A 144 5.70 11.94 5.66
C GLY A 144 5.29 10.90 4.62
N VAL A 145 4.28 11.18 3.79
CA VAL A 145 3.94 10.31 2.65
C VAL A 145 5.12 10.24 1.68
N LYS A 146 5.45 9.05 1.16
CA LYS A 146 6.61 8.82 0.29
C LYS A 146 6.26 8.71 -1.20
N GLY A 147 5.00 8.47 -1.52
CA GLY A 147 4.49 8.38 -2.88
C GLY A 147 2.98 8.60 -2.92
N ILE A 148 2.50 9.26 -3.98
CA ILE A 148 1.08 9.52 -4.20
C ILE A 148 0.70 9.01 -5.60
N PHE A 149 -0.30 8.13 -5.66
CA PHE A 149 -0.74 7.46 -6.88
C PHE A 149 -2.20 7.84 -7.19
N GLY A 150 -2.35 8.87 -8.01
CA GLY A 150 -3.66 9.42 -8.41
C GLY A 150 -4.44 8.54 -9.40
N PRO A 151 -5.65 8.96 -9.80
CA PRO A 151 -6.46 8.23 -10.78
C PRO A 151 -5.70 8.02 -12.09
N GLY A 152 -5.79 6.81 -12.66
CA GLY A 152 -5.13 6.45 -13.91
C GLY A 152 -3.69 5.96 -13.78
N THR A 153 -3.10 6.00 -12.58
CA THR A 153 -1.78 5.39 -12.34
C THR A 153 -1.82 3.89 -12.64
N ALA A 154 -0.93 3.39 -13.50
CA ALA A 154 -0.83 1.95 -13.73
C ALA A 154 -0.31 1.25 -12.47
N VAL A 155 -0.83 0.06 -12.18
CA VAL A 155 -0.44 -0.65 -10.96
C VAL A 155 1.04 -1.02 -10.99
N THR A 156 1.56 -1.38 -12.17
CA THR A 156 2.98 -1.62 -12.43
C THR A 156 3.85 -0.41 -12.09
N ASP A 157 3.43 0.80 -12.47
CA ASP A 157 4.17 2.04 -12.18
C ASP A 157 4.18 2.34 -10.68
N SER A 158 3.04 2.11 -10.00
CA SER A 158 2.98 2.27 -8.56
C SER A 158 3.88 1.25 -7.84
N ALA A 159 3.89 0.00 -8.30
CA ALA A 159 4.68 -1.07 -7.72
C ALA A 159 6.17 -0.85 -7.95
N ASP A 160 6.56 -0.39 -9.14
CA ASP A 160 7.92 0.04 -9.47
C ASP A 160 8.43 1.11 -8.50
N ARG A 161 7.63 2.17 -8.30
CA ARG A 161 7.99 3.27 -7.40
C ARG A 161 8.02 2.84 -5.94
N VAL A 162 7.08 2.02 -5.48
CA VAL A 162 7.08 1.47 -4.11
C VAL A 162 8.31 0.60 -3.90
N LEU A 163 8.64 -0.27 -4.86
CA LEU A 163 9.80 -1.14 -4.76
C LEU A 163 11.10 -0.33 -4.74
N GLN A 164 11.21 0.73 -5.53
CA GLN A 164 12.35 1.64 -5.48
C GLN A 164 12.52 2.28 -4.09
N LEU A 165 11.43 2.75 -3.46
CA LEU A 165 11.46 3.31 -2.11
C LEU A 165 11.93 2.30 -1.05
N LEU A 166 11.54 1.03 -1.22
CA LEU A 166 11.99 -0.05 -0.35
C LEU A 166 13.46 -0.40 -0.60
N GLU A 167 13.89 -0.48 -1.85
CA GLU A 167 15.29 -0.71 -2.21
C GLU A 167 16.20 0.40 -1.66
N GLU A 168 15.81 1.67 -1.80
CA GLU A 168 16.53 2.83 -1.24
C GLU A 168 16.68 2.78 0.29
N LYS A 169 15.73 2.12 0.98
CA LYS A 169 15.72 2.03 2.44
C LYS A 169 16.46 0.80 2.99
N TYR A 170 16.31 -0.35 2.33
CA TYR A 170 16.70 -1.65 2.89
C TYR A 170 17.90 -2.30 2.20
N LEU A 171 18.34 -1.81 1.03
CA LEU A 171 19.46 -2.36 0.27
C LEU A 171 20.64 -1.39 0.20
#